data_AF-A0A451CER8-F1
#
_entry.id   AF-A0A451CER8-F1
#
_cell.length_a   1.000
_cell.length_b   1.000
_cell.length_c   1.000
_cell.angle_alpha   90.00
_cell.angle_beta   90.00
_cell.angle_gamma   90.00
#
_symmetry.space_group_name_H-M   'P 1'
#
loop_
_entity.id
_entity.type
_entity.pdbx_description
1 polymer ?
#
loop_
_entity_poly.entity_id
_entity_poly.type
_entity_poly.pdbx_seq_one_letter_code
_entity_poly.pdbx_strand_id
1 'polypeptide(L)'
;MKRICVNCGARSGNDPRYRQMAQRLGRALVRRGCELVYGAGNIGLMGSVADAVLEAGGAAIGVIPTLFRQEITHQGLTERP
;
A
#
# COMPACT_ATOMS: atom_id res chain seq x y z
N MET A 1 5.76 5.73 -16.84
CA MET A 1 5.46 6.11 -15.43
C MET A 1 6.12 5.08 -14.54
N LYS A 2 6.84 5.50 -13.49
CA LYS A 2 7.61 4.58 -12.62
C LYS A 2 7.00 4.38 -11.23
N ARG A 3 6.29 5.39 -10.71
CA ARG A 3 5.72 5.39 -9.35
C ARG A 3 4.30 5.93 -9.36
N ILE A 4 3.41 5.31 -8.59
CA ILE A 4 2.00 5.69 -8.46
C ILE A 4 1.67 5.92 -6.99
N CYS A 5 1.16 7.12 -6.68
CA CYS A 5 0.63 7.43 -5.36
C CYS A 5 -0.79 6.87 -5.23
N VAL A 6 -1.05 6.09 -4.18
CA VAL A 6 -2.38 5.52 -3.91
C VAL A 6 -2.88 6.02 -2.56
N ASN A 7 -4.10 6.54 -2.57
CA ASN A 7 -4.84 6.91 -1.37
C ASN A 7 -6.19 6.16 -1.37
N CYS A 8 -6.50 5.46 -0.28
CA CYS A 8 -7.76 4.74 -0.13
C CYS A 8 -8.18 4.66 1.35
N GLY A 9 -9.39 4.14 1.60
CA GLY A 9 -9.98 4.14 2.93
C GLY A 9 -9.11 3.44 3.98
N ALA A 10 -8.94 4.11 5.13
CA ALA A 10 -8.26 3.57 6.31
C ALA A 10 -9.00 2.37 6.95
N ARG A 11 -10.25 2.11 6.52
CA ARG A 11 -11.05 0.94 6.89
C ARG A 11 -11.31 0.08 5.67
N SER A 12 -11.40 -1.23 5.85
CA SER A 12 -11.69 -2.20 4.78
C SER A 12 -13.10 -2.05 4.18
N GLY A 13 -14.00 -1.36 4.89
CA GLY A 13 -15.43 -1.36 4.58
C GLY A 13 -16.10 -2.69 4.91
N ASN A 14 -17.40 -2.76 4.70
CA ASN A 14 -18.21 -3.95 5.02
C ASN A 14 -18.36 -4.91 3.82
N ASP A 15 -18.01 -4.45 2.62
CA ASP A 15 -18.10 -5.26 1.40
C ASP A 15 -16.72 -5.84 1.04
N PRO A 16 -16.57 -7.17 0.96
CA PRO A 16 -15.29 -7.81 0.64
C PRO A 16 -14.75 -7.41 -0.75
N ARG A 17 -15.59 -6.93 -1.66
CA ARG A 17 -15.17 -6.47 -3.00
C ARG A 17 -14.18 -5.31 -2.95
N TYR A 18 -14.24 -4.46 -1.93
CA TYR A 18 -13.27 -3.37 -1.77
C TYR A 18 -11.86 -3.91 -1.53
N ARG A 19 -11.72 -4.89 -0.63
CA ARG A 19 -10.44 -5.54 -0.35
C ARG A 19 -9.91 -6.28 -1.58
N GLN A 20 -10.79 -7.02 -2.28
CA GLN A 20 -10.40 -7.71 -3.51
C GLN A 20 -9.90 -6.73 -4.58
N MET A 21 -10.56 -5.58 -4.74
CA MET A 21 -10.13 -4.57 -5.70
C MET A 21 -8.80 -3.92 -5.31
N ALA A 22 -8.58 -3.64 -4.02
CA ALA A 22 -7.31 -3.14 -3.50
C ALA A 22 -6.15 -4.11 -3.80
N GLN A 23 -6.35 -5.41 -3.57
CA GLN A 23 -5.36 -6.43 -3.91
C GLN A 23 -5.13 -6.53 -5.42
N ARG A 24 -6.20 -6.44 -6.21
CA ARG A 24 -6.12 -6.50 -7.68
C ARG A 24 -5.35 -5.31 -8.25
N LEU A 25 -5.54 -4.13 -7.66
CA LEU A 25 -4.77 -2.92 -7.97
C LEU A 25 -3.28 -3.13 -7.67
N GLY A 26 -2.93 -3.56 -6.46
CA GLY A 26 -1.53 -3.77 -6.07
C GLY A 26 -0.78 -4.70 -7.02
N ARG A 27 -1.36 -5.87 -7.33
CA ARG A 27 -0.78 -6.80 -8.32
C ARG A 27 -0.68 -6.20 -9.73
N ALA A 28 -1.62 -5.33 -10.10
CA ALA A 28 -1.65 -4.69 -11.40
C ALA A 28 -0.59 -3.57 -11.54
N LEU A 29 -0.18 -2.94 -10.44
CA LEU A 29 0.95 -2.01 -10.42
C LEU A 29 2.25 -2.75 -10.73
N VAL A 30 2.49 -3.86 -10.03
CA VAL A 30 3.71 -4.66 -10.21
C VAL A 30 3.80 -5.25 -11.62
N ARG A 31 2.70 -5.80 -12.16
CA ARG A 31 2.67 -6.29 -13.56
C ARG A 31 3.00 -5.21 -14.59
N ARG A 32 2.80 -3.94 -14.27
CA ARG A 32 3.13 -2.80 -15.15
C ARG A 32 4.49 -2.18 -14.86
N GLY A 33 5.28 -2.79 -13.97
CA GLY A 33 6.58 -2.24 -13.54
C GLY A 33 6.45 -0.92 -12.78
N CYS A 34 5.32 -0.69 -12.10
CA CYS A 34 5.08 0.49 -11.29
C CYS A 34 5.32 0.20 -9.80
N GLU A 35 5.97 1.14 -9.12
CA GLU A 35 6.17 1.13 -7.67
C GLU A 35 5.01 1.87 -6.97
N LEU A 36 4.67 1.44 -5.76
CA LEU A 36 3.63 2.07 -4.93
C LEU A 36 4.25 3.15 -4.04
N VAL A 37 3.59 4.31 -3.95
CA VAL A 37 3.85 5.35 -2.95
C VAL A 37 2.56 5.58 -2.15
N TYR A 38 2.62 5.60 -0.82
CA TYR A 38 1.43 5.80 0.02
C TYR A 38 1.76 6.21 1.46
N GLY A 39 0.75 6.43 2.30
CA GLY A 39 0.87 6.95 3.67
C GLY A 39 1.46 6.00 4.73
N ALA A 40 2.19 4.95 4.35
CA ALA A 40 2.86 3.97 5.22
C ALA A 40 1.99 3.18 6.22
N GLY A 41 0.68 3.40 6.30
CA GLY A 41 -0.20 2.68 7.22
C GLY A 41 -0.36 1.20 6.87
N ASN A 42 -0.56 0.32 7.86
CA ASN A 42 -0.82 -1.11 7.60
C ASN A 42 -2.30 -1.53 7.66
N ILE A 43 -3.20 -0.59 7.94
CA ILE A 43 -4.62 -0.89 8.19
C ILE A 43 -5.51 -0.59 6.97
N GLY A 44 -6.60 -1.35 6.87
CA GLY A 44 -7.66 -1.13 5.89
C GLY A 44 -7.26 -1.46 4.44
N LEU A 45 -7.80 -0.70 3.49
CA LEU A 45 -7.56 -0.93 2.07
C LEU A 45 -6.14 -0.57 1.67
N MET A 46 -5.53 0.45 2.30
CA MET A 46 -4.14 0.82 2.03
C MET A 46 -3.17 -0.31 2.36
N GLY A 47 -3.32 -0.94 3.52
CA GLY A 47 -2.56 -2.14 3.87
C GLY A 47 -2.76 -3.25 2.83
N SER A 48 -3.99 -3.48 2.41
CA SER A 48 -4.30 -4.51 1.40
C SER A 48 -3.66 -4.24 0.02
N VAL A 49 -3.48 -2.97 -0.39
CA VAL A 49 -2.72 -2.63 -1.61
C VAL A 49 -1.24 -2.89 -1.40
N ALA A 50 -0.69 -2.43 -0.28
CA ALA A 50 0.74 -2.58 0.06
C ALA A 50 1.15 -4.04 0.14
N ASP A 51 0.39 -4.87 0.89
CA ASP A 51 0.58 -6.31 0.97
C ASP A 51 0.60 -6.95 -0.42
N ALA A 52 -0.39 -6.63 -1.27
CA ALA A 52 -0.49 -7.20 -2.61
C ALA A 52 0.65 -6.77 -3.56
N VAL A 53 1.25 -5.59 -3.36
CA VAL A 53 2.45 -5.15 -4.08
C VAL A 53 3.66 -5.95 -3.61
N LEU A 54 3.84 -6.08 -2.30
CA LEU A 54 4.97 -6.78 -1.69
C LEU A 54 4.94 -8.29 -2.01
N GLU A 55 3.77 -8.92 -1.88
CA GLU A 55 3.54 -10.33 -2.25
C GLU A 55 3.86 -10.61 -3.73
N ALA A 56 3.63 -9.62 -4.60
CA ALA A 56 3.93 -9.74 -6.03
C ALA A 56 5.40 -9.42 -6.38
N GLY A 57 6.24 -9.11 -5.38
CA GLY A 57 7.65 -8.78 -5.58
C GLY A 57 7.90 -7.34 -6.05
N GLY A 58 6.92 -6.45 -5.92
CA GLY A 58 7.07 -5.03 -6.23
C GLY A 58 7.62 -4.20 -5.07
N ALA A 59 7.82 -2.91 -5.32
CA ALA A 59 8.27 -1.96 -4.31
C ALA A 59 7.11 -1.13 -3.75
N ALA A 60 7.07 -0.99 -2.42
CA ALA A 60 6.15 -0.11 -1.70
C ALA A 60 6.92 0.90 -0.83
N ILE A 61 6.69 2.18 -1.09
CA ILE A 61 7.35 3.33 -0.47
C ILE A 61 6.35 4.01 0.47
N GLY A 62 6.67 4.03 1.76
CA GLY A 62 5.87 4.73 2.76
C GLY A 62 6.31 6.18 2.93
N VAL A 63 5.36 7.10 3.01
CA VAL A 63 5.61 8.51 3.35
C VAL A 63 4.74 8.86 4.54
N ILE A 64 5.37 9.14 5.69
CA ILE A 64 4.68 9.54 6.92
C ILE A 64 5.47 10.64 7.62
N PRO A 65 4.83 11.64 8.24
CA PRO A 65 5.54 12.61 9.06
C PRO A 65 6.27 11.91 10.22
N THR A 66 7.45 12.40 10.57
CA THR A 66 8.33 11.81 11.59
C THR A 66 7.65 11.64 12.95
N LEU A 67 6.70 12.51 13.28
CA LEU A 67 5.90 12.45 14.50
C LEU A 67 5.07 11.15 14.63
N PHE A 68 4.66 10.53 13.52
CA PHE A 68 3.76 9.37 13.50
C PHE A 68 4.47 8.04 13.17
N ARG A 69 5.80 8.06 13.05
CA ARG A 69 6.62 6.93 12.56
C ARG A 69 6.53 5.68 13.46
N GLN A 70 6.30 5.84 14.76
CA GLN A 70 6.27 4.75 15.73
C GLN A 70 4.90 4.06 15.84
N GLU A 71 3.81 4.68 15.35
CA GLU A 71 2.46 4.23 15.64
C GLU A 71 1.83 3.36 14.53
N ILE A 72 2.18 3.60 13.25
CA ILE A 72 1.35 3.10 12.12
C ILE A 72 2.19 2.47 10.97
N THR A 73 3.52 2.44 11.08
CA THR A 73 4.39 2.04 9.96
C THR A 73 4.26 0.56 9.59
N HIS A 74 3.93 0.31 8.33
CA HIS A 74 3.91 -1.04 7.75
C HIS A 74 5.31 -1.65 7.75
N GLN A 75 5.47 -2.81 8.40
CA GLN A 75 6.80 -3.40 8.63
C GLN A 75 7.46 -3.92 7.35
N GLY A 76 6.68 -4.35 6.36
CA GLY A 76 7.19 -4.90 5.11
C GLY A 76 7.63 -3.90 4.04
N LEU A 77 7.69 -2.59 4.33
CA LEU A 77 7.99 -1.58 3.29
C LEU A 77 9.39 -1.73 2.72
N THR A 78 9.47 -1.57 1.40
CA THR A 78 10.73 -1.58 0.64
C THR A 78 11.56 -0.35 0.95
N GLU A 79 10.90 0.80 1.12
CA GLU A 79 11.52 2.04 1.57
C GLU A 79 10.68 2.63 2.70
N ARG A 80 11.34 2.85 3.84
CA ARG A 80 10.73 3.43 5.03
C ARG A 80 11.03 4.93 5.05
N PRO A 81 10.03 5.77 5.36
CA PRO A 81 10.27 7.19 5.63
C PRO A 81 11.18 7.32 6.84
#